data_AF-A0AA95LTX1-F1
#
_entry.id   AF-A0AA95LTX1-F1
#
_cell.length_a   1.000
_cell.length_b   1.000
_cell.length_c   1.000
_cell.angle_alpha   90.00
_cell.angle_beta   90.00
_cell.angle_gamma   90.00
#
_symmetry.space_group_name_H-M   'P 1'
#
loop_
_entity.id
_entity.type
_entity.pdbx_description
1 polymer ?
#
loop_
_entity_poly.entity_id
_entity_poly.type
_entity_poly.pdbx_seq_one_letter_code
_entity_poly.pdbx_strand_id
1 'polypeptide(L)'
;MENIDKDIEKFLEILNAVENSWNTDVLEKIAYGTIFFKCLQDTNDNKHYLKCLIQDSLSIVDSLCQKSQRYFYFILRSYIENFFRALLQLEDTDATGVMKLLRNGKKIIEKYDEISGLYEKIEEAYSECCLFVHSNIDSGDEINEFLKAILERNDFEDSGNTNAFLERFSEILDISIVIFLTCHTEMVDSSFYRRKDILKKILSEKNQEIFRKQLIAN
;
A
#
# COMPACT_ATOMS: atom_id res chain seq x y z
N MET A 1 -2.30 -20.82 1.73
CA MET A 1 -3.56 -20.09 1.52
C MET A 1 -4.55 -21.07 0.89
N GLU A 2 -5.30 -21.78 1.72
CA GLU A 2 -6.18 -22.87 1.25
C GLU A 2 -7.56 -22.36 0.81
N ASN A 3 -7.97 -21.15 1.22
CA ASN A 3 -9.20 -20.52 0.78
C ASN A 3 -9.15 -18.98 0.91
N ILE A 4 -8.93 -18.26 -0.20
CA ILE A 4 -8.85 -16.79 -0.22
C ILE A 4 -10.14 -16.13 0.25
N ASP A 5 -11.29 -16.72 -0.03
CA ASP A 5 -12.59 -16.18 0.40
C ASP A 5 -12.69 -16.16 1.91
N LYS A 6 -12.27 -17.23 2.56
CA LYS A 6 -12.26 -17.31 4.01
C LYS A 6 -11.28 -16.32 4.65
N ASP A 7 -10.15 -16.05 4.00
CA ASP A 7 -9.18 -15.07 4.49
C ASP A 7 -9.72 -13.63 4.35
N ILE A 8 -10.45 -13.33 3.27
CA ILE A 8 -11.12 -12.03 3.07
C ILE A 8 -12.31 -11.87 4.00
N GLU A 9 -13.17 -12.88 4.14
CA GLU A 9 -14.29 -12.88 5.09
C GLU A 9 -13.79 -12.57 6.50
N LYS A 10 -12.73 -13.24 6.96
CA LYS A 10 -12.12 -12.96 8.26
C LYS A 10 -11.53 -11.56 8.35
N PHE A 11 -10.88 -11.08 7.29
CA PHE A 11 -10.34 -9.72 7.25
C PHE A 11 -11.46 -8.69 7.45
N LEU A 12 -12.56 -8.83 6.70
CA LEU A 12 -13.73 -7.96 6.81
C LEU A 12 -14.44 -8.12 8.16
N GLU A 13 -14.56 -9.33 8.71
CA GLU A 13 -15.14 -9.58 10.03
C GLU A 13 -14.37 -8.83 11.13
N ILE A 14 -13.03 -8.90 11.11
CA ILE A 14 -12.17 -8.20 12.09
C ILE A 14 -12.37 -6.70 11.99
N LEU A 15 -12.48 -6.14 10.78
CA LEU A 15 -12.66 -4.70 10.59
C LEU A 15 -14.08 -4.24 10.91
N ASN A 16 -15.10 -4.99 10.52
CA ASN A 16 -16.51 -4.66 10.80
C ASN A 16 -16.85 -4.77 12.29
N ALA A 17 -16.09 -5.54 13.08
CA ALA A 17 -16.22 -5.60 14.54
C ALA A 17 -15.92 -4.26 15.25
N VAL A 18 -15.37 -3.27 14.54
CA VAL A 18 -15.00 -1.96 15.09
C VAL A 18 -16.16 -0.92 14.99
N GLU A 19 -17.41 -1.34 14.70
CA GLU A 19 -18.58 -0.46 14.52
C GLU A 19 -18.28 0.77 13.64
N ASN A 20 -17.72 0.53 12.44
CA ASN A 20 -17.40 1.60 11.50
C ASN A 20 -18.38 1.63 10.31
N SER A 21 -18.53 2.82 9.70
CA SER A 21 -19.29 3.02 8.47
C SER A 21 -18.36 3.09 7.25
N TRP A 22 -17.33 2.24 7.24
CA TRP A 22 -16.32 2.22 6.18
C TRP A 22 -16.85 1.55 4.93
N ASN A 23 -16.33 1.97 3.77
CA ASN A 23 -16.71 1.40 2.49
C ASN A 23 -16.13 -0.02 2.33
N THR A 24 -16.99 -1.03 2.49
CA THR A 24 -16.63 -2.45 2.38
C THR A 24 -15.95 -2.79 1.06
N ASP A 25 -16.39 -2.21 -0.06
CA ASP A 25 -15.81 -2.48 -1.38
C ASP A 25 -14.34 -2.00 -1.46
N VAL A 26 -14.02 -0.90 -0.77
CA VAL A 26 -12.64 -0.38 -0.69
C VAL A 26 -11.80 -1.25 0.25
N LEU A 27 -12.36 -1.72 1.37
CA LEU A 27 -11.69 -2.67 2.25
C LEU A 27 -11.40 -3.99 1.56
N GLU A 28 -12.33 -4.50 0.75
CA GLU A 28 -12.10 -5.70 -0.08
C GLU A 28 -10.94 -5.51 -1.05
N LYS A 29 -10.87 -4.36 -1.75
CA LYS A 29 -9.75 -4.04 -2.63
C LYS A 29 -8.42 -4.02 -1.87
N ILE A 30 -8.41 -3.45 -0.67
CA ILE A 30 -7.23 -3.44 0.21
C ILE A 30 -6.84 -4.86 0.63
N ALA A 31 -7.81 -5.69 1.00
CA ALA A 31 -7.58 -7.09 1.35
C ALA A 31 -6.98 -7.86 0.18
N TYR A 32 -7.59 -7.77 -1.01
CA TYR A 32 -7.08 -8.40 -2.23
C TYR A 32 -5.66 -7.96 -2.56
N GLY A 33 -5.38 -6.65 -2.52
CA GLY A 33 -4.04 -6.14 -2.80
C GLY A 33 -3.00 -6.53 -1.75
N THR A 34 -3.39 -6.64 -0.48
CA THR A 34 -2.51 -7.16 0.58
C THR A 34 -2.20 -8.65 0.35
N ILE A 35 -3.20 -9.43 -0.06
CA ILE A 35 -3.06 -10.85 -0.41
C ILE A 35 -2.19 -11.04 -1.66
N PHE A 36 -2.23 -10.10 -2.62
CA PHE A 36 -1.31 -10.10 -3.76
C PHE A 36 0.14 -10.10 -3.28
N PHE A 37 0.53 -9.13 -2.43
CA PHE A 37 1.88 -9.07 -1.88
C PHE A 37 2.22 -10.26 -0.98
N LYS A 38 1.24 -10.82 -0.26
CA LYS A 38 1.43 -12.07 0.49
C LYS A 38 1.81 -13.24 -0.42
N CYS A 39 1.13 -13.37 -1.57
CA CYS A 39 1.44 -14.42 -2.53
C CYS A 39 2.84 -14.26 -3.11
N LEU A 40 3.28 -13.03 -3.40
CA LEU A 40 4.65 -12.74 -3.82
C LEU A 40 5.66 -13.07 -2.72
N GLN A 41 5.37 -12.67 -1.47
CA GLN A 41 6.22 -12.91 -0.31
C GLN A 41 6.48 -14.41 -0.09
N ASP A 42 5.48 -15.27 -0.31
CA ASP A 42 5.56 -16.71 -0.07
C ASP A 42 6.50 -17.45 -1.01
N THR A 43 6.78 -16.89 -2.18
CA THR A 43 7.49 -17.57 -3.29
C THR A 43 8.83 -16.93 -3.62
N ASN A 44 9.18 -15.81 -2.98
CA ASN A 44 10.44 -15.10 -3.20
C ASN A 44 11.41 -15.29 -2.03
N ASP A 45 12.70 -15.43 -2.35
CA ASP A 45 13.76 -15.58 -1.35
C ASP A 45 13.99 -14.26 -0.58
N ASN A 46 13.99 -13.14 -1.29
CA ASN A 46 14.05 -11.80 -0.70
C ASN A 46 12.64 -11.31 -0.33
N LYS A 47 12.21 -11.71 0.87
CA LYS A 47 10.82 -11.54 1.34
C LYS A 47 10.62 -10.42 2.35
N HIS A 48 11.69 -9.79 2.83
CA HIS A 48 11.60 -8.82 3.94
C HIS A 48 10.74 -7.61 3.57
N TYR A 49 11.06 -6.92 2.48
CA TYR A 49 10.31 -5.72 2.10
C TYR A 49 8.88 -6.05 1.64
N LEU A 50 8.64 -7.22 1.03
CA LEU A 50 7.27 -7.69 0.74
C LEU A 50 6.48 -7.95 2.04
N LYS A 51 7.12 -8.47 3.09
CA LYS A 51 6.52 -8.60 4.42
C LYS A 51 6.22 -7.23 5.03
N CYS A 52 7.11 -6.26 4.88
CA CYS A 52 6.87 -4.90 5.34
C CYS A 52 5.68 -4.27 4.61
N LEU A 53 5.51 -4.48 3.30
CA LEU A 53 4.33 -4.02 2.57
C LEU A 53 3.03 -4.57 3.16
N ILE A 54 2.99 -5.87 3.47
CA ILE A 54 1.82 -6.50 4.08
C ILE A 54 1.54 -5.87 5.45
N GLN A 55 2.58 -5.72 6.28
CA GLN A 55 2.44 -5.13 7.61
C GLN A 55 1.99 -3.66 7.54
N ASP A 56 2.57 -2.87 6.64
CA ASP A 56 2.22 -1.47 6.45
C ASP A 56 0.79 -1.33 5.93
N SER A 57 0.34 -2.18 4.98
CA SER A 57 -1.06 -2.20 4.52
C SER A 57 -2.05 -2.42 5.66
N LEU A 58 -1.78 -3.41 6.53
CA LEU A 58 -2.62 -3.70 7.70
C LEU A 58 -2.58 -2.55 8.71
N SER A 59 -1.40 -1.97 8.92
CA SER A 59 -1.18 -0.88 9.88
C SER A 59 -1.82 0.44 9.41
N ILE A 60 -1.95 0.65 8.09
CA ILE A 60 -2.71 1.78 7.53
C ILE A 60 -4.18 1.65 7.91
N VAL A 61 -4.78 0.47 7.76
CA VAL A 61 -6.18 0.26 8.16
C VAL A 61 -6.34 0.43 9.68
N ASP A 62 -5.41 -0.11 10.48
CA ASP A 62 -5.39 0.09 11.93
C ASP A 62 -5.24 1.57 12.34
N SER A 63 -4.48 2.37 11.58
CA SER A 63 -4.31 3.80 11.88
C SER A 63 -5.63 4.59 11.85
N LEU A 64 -6.62 4.11 11.08
CA LEU A 64 -7.96 4.68 11.04
C LEU A 64 -8.74 4.35 12.31
N CYS A 65 -8.58 3.13 12.86
CA CYS A 65 -9.08 2.76 14.19
C CYS A 65 -8.46 3.65 15.29
N GLN A 66 -7.19 4.02 15.12
CA GLN A 66 -6.45 4.88 16.06
C GLN A 66 -6.77 6.38 15.91
N LYS A 67 -7.65 6.77 14.97
CA LYS A 67 -8.17 8.14 14.85
C LYS A 67 -7.09 9.22 14.60
N SER A 68 -5.92 8.82 14.08
CA SER A 68 -4.77 9.70 13.87
C SER A 68 -4.32 9.75 12.41
N GLN A 69 -4.59 10.88 11.75
CA GLN A 69 -4.11 11.18 10.41
C GLN A 69 -2.57 11.21 10.35
N ARG A 70 -1.92 11.65 11.43
CA ARG A 70 -0.44 11.64 11.52
C ARG A 70 0.10 10.23 11.43
N TYR A 71 -0.53 9.32 12.16
CA TYR A 71 -0.12 7.92 12.14
C TYR A 71 -0.38 7.30 10.77
N PHE A 72 -1.52 7.59 10.13
CA PHE A 72 -1.79 7.18 8.75
C PHE A 72 -0.68 7.58 7.77
N TYR A 73 -0.32 8.87 7.71
CA TYR A 73 0.73 9.32 6.78
C TYR A 73 2.12 8.81 7.14
N PHE A 74 2.40 8.57 8.43
CA PHE A 74 3.64 7.95 8.85
C PHE A 74 3.77 6.52 8.32
N ILE A 75 2.71 5.72 8.41
CA ILE A 75 2.72 4.35 7.87
C ILE A 75 2.67 4.37 6.34
N LEU A 76 1.88 5.23 5.70
CA LEU A 76 1.86 5.35 4.23
C LEU A 76 3.25 5.73 3.67
N ARG A 77 4.00 6.59 4.38
CA ARG A 77 5.40 6.88 4.05
C ARG A 77 6.26 5.62 4.11
N SER A 78 6.15 4.84 5.19
CA SER A 78 6.84 3.55 5.33
C SER A 78 6.51 2.60 4.19
N TYR A 79 5.21 2.48 3.86
CA TYR A 79 4.73 1.65 2.76
C TYR A 79 5.41 2.02 1.44
N ILE A 80 5.43 3.31 1.08
CA ILE A 80 6.01 3.78 -0.19
C ILE A 80 7.52 3.50 -0.23
N GLU A 81 8.23 3.71 0.87
CA GLU A 81 9.65 3.38 0.90
C GLU A 81 9.90 1.87 0.76
N ASN A 82 9.18 1.04 1.51
CA ASN A 82 9.29 -0.42 1.42
C ASN A 82 8.86 -0.94 0.05
N PHE A 83 7.91 -0.27 -0.60
CA PHE A 83 7.51 -0.55 -1.99
C PHE A 83 8.69 -0.38 -2.94
N PHE A 84 9.40 0.74 -2.86
CA PHE A 84 10.57 0.94 -3.73
C PHE A 84 11.70 -0.04 -3.39
N ARG A 85 11.90 -0.41 -2.12
CA ARG A 85 12.91 -1.42 -1.74
C ARG A 85 12.56 -2.79 -2.33
N ALA A 86 11.29 -3.18 -2.27
CA ALA A 86 10.80 -4.41 -2.90
C ALA A 86 10.90 -4.35 -4.43
N LEU A 87 10.51 -3.23 -5.05
CA LEU A 87 10.60 -3.01 -6.50
C LEU A 87 12.05 -3.09 -6.99
N LEU A 88 13.00 -2.60 -6.21
CA LEU A 88 14.43 -2.64 -6.52
C LEU A 88 15.11 -3.95 -6.10
N GLN A 89 14.36 -4.87 -5.47
CA GLN A 89 14.86 -6.14 -4.92
C GLN A 89 16.09 -5.96 -4.01
N LEU A 90 16.10 -4.90 -3.19
CA LEU A 90 17.22 -4.61 -2.30
C LEU A 90 17.30 -5.63 -1.16
N GLU A 91 18.50 -5.95 -0.70
CA GLU A 91 18.73 -6.85 0.43
C GLU A 91 18.37 -6.20 1.77
N ASP A 92 18.10 -7.01 2.80
CA ASP A 92 17.72 -6.54 4.15
C ASP A 92 18.74 -5.59 4.80
N THR A 93 19.99 -5.62 4.35
CA THR A 93 21.05 -4.72 4.81
C THR A 93 21.05 -3.37 4.09
N ASP A 94 20.05 -3.08 3.25
CA ASP A 94 19.97 -1.83 2.50
C ASP A 94 19.90 -0.62 3.44
N ALA A 95 20.86 0.28 3.25
CA ALA A 95 20.92 1.59 3.88
C ALA A 95 20.75 2.70 2.83
N THR A 96 20.12 2.41 1.69
CA THR A 96 19.93 3.39 0.63
C THR A 96 19.05 4.52 1.12
N GLY A 97 19.62 5.74 1.11
CA GLY A 97 18.87 6.95 1.44
C GLY A 97 17.68 7.15 0.50
N VAL A 98 16.57 7.64 1.07
CA VAL A 98 15.26 7.69 0.39
C VAL A 98 15.29 8.42 -0.96
N MET A 99 16.06 9.50 -1.11
CA MET A 99 16.19 10.21 -2.40
C MET A 99 16.79 9.33 -3.50
N LYS A 100 17.77 8.49 -3.15
CA LYS A 100 18.37 7.55 -4.10
C LYS A 100 17.42 6.39 -4.41
N LEU A 101 16.65 5.96 -3.41
CA LEU A 101 15.63 4.92 -3.53
C LEU A 101 14.56 5.32 -4.55
N LEU A 102 13.90 6.48 -4.35
CA LEU A 102 12.87 6.98 -5.27
C LEU A 102 13.41 7.19 -6.69
N ARG A 103 14.61 7.79 -6.81
CA ARG A 103 15.25 8.01 -8.11
C ARG A 103 15.52 6.71 -8.87
N ASN A 104 15.95 5.66 -8.17
CA ASN A 104 16.19 4.37 -8.80
C ASN A 104 14.88 3.68 -9.19
N GLY A 105 13.85 3.78 -8.35
CA GLY A 105 12.51 3.31 -8.66
C GLY A 105 11.93 3.98 -9.91
N LYS A 106 12.05 5.31 -10.00
CA LYS A 106 11.68 6.12 -11.17
C LYS A 106 12.30 5.56 -12.45
N LYS A 107 13.60 5.29 -12.44
CA LYS A 107 14.34 4.73 -13.60
C LYS A 107 13.85 3.35 -14.04
N ILE A 108 13.28 2.55 -13.14
CA ILE A 108 12.70 1.25 -13.52
C ILE A 108 11.33 1.47 -14.16
N ILE A 109 10.50 2.32 -13.56
CA ILE A 109 9.13 2.60 -14.03
C ILE A 109 9.15 3.30 -15.40
N GLU A 110 10.03 4.29 -15.60
CA GLU A 110 10.16 5.05 -16.85
C GLU A 110 10.68 4.24 -18.05
N LYS A 111 11.08 2.97 -17.85
CA LYS A 111 11.34 2.07 -19.00
C LYS A 111 10.06 1.65 -19.71
N TYR A 112 8.91 1.85 -19.08
CA TYR A 112 7.60 1.42 -19.53
C TYR A 112 6.70 2.64 -19.69
N ASP A 113 6.56 3.12 -20.92
CA ASP A 113 5.81 4.34 -21.25
C ASP A 113 4.38 4.31 -20.69
N GLU A 114 3.75 3.12 -20.70
CA GLU A 114 2.36 2.90 -20.29
C GLU A 114 2.10 3.13 -18.79
N ILE A 115 3.13 3.05 -17.95
CA ILE A 115 3.04 3.27 -16.49
C ILE A 115 3.90 4.44 -16.00
N SER A 116 4.60 5.15 -16.88
CA SER A 116 5.48 6.27 -16.53
C SER A 116 4.81 7.30 -15.60
N GLY A 117 3.58 7.70 -15.92
CA GLY A 117 2.79 8.66 -15.11
C GLY A 117 2.36 8.14 -13.73
N LEU A 118 2.47 6.84 -13.44
CA LEU A 118 2.15 6.30 -12.12
C LEU A 118 3.20 6.68 -11.07
N TYR A 119 4.45 6.93 -11.48
CA TYR A 119 5.49 7.39 -10.56
C TYR A 119 5.13 8.74 -9.93
N GLU A 120 4.61 9.67 -10.73
CA GLU A 120 4.25 11.02 -10.26
C GLU A 120 3.22 10.97 -9.14
N LYS A 121 2.23 10.07 -9.25
CA LYS A 121 1.22 9.85 -8.20
C LYS A 121 1.82 9.34 -6.88
N ILE A 122 2.77 8.40 -6.95
CA ILE A 122 3.46 7.91 -5.76
C ILE A 122 4.34 9.01 -5.15
N GLU A 123 5.05 9.77 -5.98
CA GLU A 123 5.93 10.86 -5.55
C GLU A 123 5.14 11.99 -4.87
N GLU A 124 3.98 12.35 -5.41
CA GLU A 124 3.05 13.30 -4.81
C GLU A 124 2.57 12.80 -3.44
N ALA A 125 2.10 11.54 -3.36
CA ALA A 125 1.65 10.95 -2.11
C ALA A 125 2.77 10.89 -1.05
N TYR A 126 4.00 10.54 -1.45
CA TYR A 126 5.15 10.54 -0.55
C TYR A 126 5.51 11.95 -0.05
N SER A 127 5.43 12.95 -0.93
CA SER A 127 5.70 14.35 -0.59
C SER A 127 4.68 14.86 0.43
N GLU A 128 3.41 14.54 0.24
CA GLU A 128 2.35 14.87 1.20
C GLU A 128 2.58 14.19 2.56
N CYS A 129 2.97 12.90 2.56
CA CYS A 129 3.31 12.21 3.80
C CYS A 129 4.44 12.93 4.55
N CYS A 130 5.48 13.38 3.83
CA CYS A 130 6.59 14.11 4.43
C CYS A 130 6.16 15.45 5.03
N LEU A 131 5.26 16.18 4.36
CA LEU A 131 4.70 17.43 4.89
C LEU A 131 3.94 17.18 6.19
N PHE A 132 3.08 16.15 6.23
CA PHE A 132 2.26 15.85 7.41
C PHE A 132 3.07 15.31 8.60
N VAL A 133 4.11 14.51 8.33
CA VAL A 133 4.95 13.92 9.39
C VAL A 133 5.88 14.97 10.01
N HIS A 134 6.41 15.90 9.21
CA HIS A 134 7.43 16.87 9.65
C HIS A 134 6.89 18.26 9.98
N SER A 135 5.73 18.65 9.45
CA SER A 135 5.15 19.97 9.69
C SER A 135 3.98 19.88 10.68
N ASN A 136 4.03 20.67 11.75
CA ASN A 136 2.87 20.98 12.57
C ASN A 136 2.76 22.51 12.59
N ILE A 137 1.87 23.06 11.75
CA ILE A 137 1.76 24.52 11.56
C ILE A 137 1.21 25.21 12.82
N ASP A 138 0.48 24.48 13.67
CA ASP A 138 -0.06 25.01 14.93
C ASP A 138 0.97 24.90 16.07
N SER A 139 1.90 25.86 16.14
CA SER A 139 2.94 25.91 17.18
C SER A 139 2.92 27.16 18.07
N GLY A 140 1.73 27.57 18.47
CA GLY A 140 1.52 28.68 19.41
C GLY A 140 1.26 28.29 20.88
N ASP A 141 0.97 27.02 21.17
CA ASP A 141 0.30 26.64 22.42
C ASP A 141 1.26 26.10 23.49
N GLU A 142 0.82 26.14 24.76
CA GLU A 142 1.57 25.53 25.88
C GLU A 142 1.64 23.99 25.71
N ILE A 143 2.70 23.34 26.22
CA ILE A 143 2.88 21.88 26.10
C ILE A 143 1.65 21.08 26.56
N ASN A 144 0.92 21.57 27.56
CA ASN A 144 -0.29 20.92 28.07
C ASN A 144 -1.44 20.96 27.07
N GLU A 145 -1.58 22.05 26.32
CA GLU A 145 -2.60 22.21 25.27
C GLU A 145 -2.30 21.29 24.09
N PHE A 146 -1.02 21.14 23.72
CA PHE A 146 -0.58 20.13 22.75
C PHE A 146 -0.92 18.71 23.17
N LEU A 147 -0.59 18.33 24.41
CA LEU A 147 -0.88 16.99 24.91
C LEU A 147 -2.38 16.74 24.92
N LYS A 148 -3.18 17.71 25.37
CA LYS A 148 -4.64 17.63 25.36
C LYS A 148 -5.17 17.46 23.93
N ALA A 149 -4.69 18.26 22.99
CA ALA A 149 -5.07 18.18 21.57
C ALA A 149 -4.65 16.86 20.91
N ILE A 150 -3.61 16.18 21.40
CA ILE A 150 -3.23 14.83 20.96
C ILE A 150 -4.18 13.78 21.55
N LEU A 151 -4.47 13.86 22.85
CA LEU A 151 -5.30 12.88 23.55
C LEU A 151 -6.78 12.94 23.16
N GLU A 152 -7.29 14.13 22.84
CA GLU A 152 -8.68 14.36 22.42
C GLU A 152 -8.86 14.27 20.90
N ARG A 153 -7.78 14.01 20.14
CA ARG A 153 -7.81 14.01 18.68
C ARG A 153 -8.71 12.90 18.14
N ASN A 154 -9.57 13.27 17.20
CA ASN A 154 -10.31 12.32 16.39
C ASN A 154 -10.36 12.81 14.93
N ASP A 155 -9.26 12.60 14.19
CA ASP A 155 -9.14 13.07 12.80
C ASP A 155 -10.15 12.38 11.85
N PHE A 156 -10.75 11.28 12.31
CA PHE A 156 -11.65 10.40 11.54
C PHE A 156 -13.07 10.33 12.13
N GLU A 157 -13.50 11.37 12.87
CA GLU A 157 -14.88 11.45 13.38
C GLU A 157 -15.92 11.47 12.27
N ASP A 158 -15.59 12.13 11.15
CA ASP A 158 -16.40 12.08 9.95
C ASP A 158 -16.06 10.84 9.11
N SER A 159 -17.06 9.98 8.93
CA SER A 159 -16.99 8.81 8.04
C SER A 159 -16.60 9.15 6.60
N GLY A 160 -16.99 10.33 6.09
CA GLY A 160 -16.60 10.81 4.77
C GLY A 160 -15.09 11.00 4.65
N ASN A 161 -14.47 11.55 5.70
CA ASN A 161 -13.02 11.69 5.77
C ASN A 161 -12.34 10.31 5.82
N THR A 162 -12.84 9.38 6.63
CA THR A 162 -12.24 8.04 6.71
C THR A 162 -12.25 7.29 5.38
N ASN A 163 -13.38 7.35 4.65
CA ASN A 163 -13.50 6.71 3.36
C ASN A 163 -12.57 7.32 2.30
N ALA A 164 -12.36 8.64 2.32
CA ALA A 164 -11.39 9.28 1.43
C ALA A 164 -9.95 8.78 1.67
N PHE A 165 -9.58 8.52 2.94
CA PHE A 165 -8.27 7.96 3.29
C PHE A 165 -8.12 6.50 2.86
N LEU A 166 -9.18 5.70 3.01
CA LEU A 166 -9.23 4.33 2.50
C LEU A 166 -9.10 4.29 0.97
N GLU A 167 -9.84 5.14 0.26
CA GLU A 167 -9.77 5.24 -1.20
C GLU A 167 -8.38 5.66 -1.67
N ARG A 168 -7.78 6.63 -0.99
CA ARG A 168 -6.40 7.05 -1.25
C ARG A 168 -5.42 5.89 -1.12
N PHE A 169 -5.49 5.13 -0.02
CA PHE A 169 -4.60 4.00 0.14
C PHE A 169 -4.87 2.91 -0.90
N SER A 170 -6.14 2.62 -1.20
CA SER A 170 -6.52 1.68 -2.25
C SER A 170 -5.97 2.08 -3.62
N GLU A 171 -5.90 3.37 -3.96
CA GLU A 171 -5.27 3.84 -5.20
C GLU A 171 -3.75 3.57 -5.20
N ILE A 172 -3.05 3.92 -4.11
CA ILE A 172 -1.59 3.67 -4.00
C ILE A 172 -1.29 2.17 -4.06
N LEU A 173 -2.13 1.33 -3.45
CA LEU A 173 -2.01 -0.11 -3.49
C LEU A 173 -2.23 -0.67 -4.91
N ASP A 174 -3.27 -0.21 -5.63
CA ASP A 174 -3.52 -0.60 -7.02
C ASP A 174 -2.36 -0.19 -7.94
N ILE A 175 -1.85 1.03 -7.78
CA ILE A 175 -0.67 1.50 -8.51
C ILE A 175 0.54 0.59 -8.24
N SER A 176 0.76 0.24 -6.97
CA SER A 176 1.86 -0.64 -6.57
C SER A 176 1.76 -2.01 -7.28
N ILE A 177 0.55 -2.57 -7.34
CA ILE A 177 0.28 -3.84 -8.05
C ILE A 177 0.58 -3.69 -9.54
N VAL A 178 0.04 -2.66 -10.19
CA VAL A 178 0.26 -2.42 -11.63
C VAL A 178 1.74 -2.31 -11.96
N ILE A 179 2.53 -1.62 -11.13
CA ILE A 179 3.98 -1.54 -11.32
C ILE A 179 4.63 -2.93 -11.20
N PHE A 180 4.24 -3.78 -10.25
CA PHE A 180 4.75 -5.15 -10.16
C PHE A 180 4.32 -6.04 -11.35
N LEU A 181 3.10 -5.88 -11.84
CA LEU A 181 2.61 -6.61 -13.02
C LEU A 181 3.40 -6.29 -14.29
N THR A 182 3.99 -5.09 -14.35
CA THR A 182 4.75 -4.61 -15.52
C THR A 182 6.26 -4.79 -15.36
N CYS A 183 6.83 -4.35 -14.24
CA CYS A 183 8.28 -4.37 -14.03
C CYS A 183 8.80 -5.73 -13.55
N HIS A 184 7.93 -6.58 -12.99
CA HIS A 184 8.29 -7.88 -12.40
C HIS A 184 7.35 -9.00 -12.84
N THR A 185 6.96 -9.00 -14.12
CA THR A 185 5.98 -9.94 -14.70
C THR A 185 6.30 -11.41 -14.40
N GLU A 186 7.56 -11.84 -14.57
CA GLU A 186 7.98 -13.22 -14.32
C GLU A 186 7.86 -13.61 -12.84
N MET A 187 8.22 -12.69 -11.94
CA MET A 187 8.07 -12.87 -10.49
C MET A 187 6.60 -13.02 -10.12
N VAL A 188 5.71 -12.22 -10.71
CA VAL A 188 4.26 -12.38 -10.51
C VAL A 188 3.80 -13.72 -11.07
N ASP A 189 4.18 -14.05 -12.31
CA ASP A 189 3.71 -15.27 -12.97
C ASP A 189 4.07 -16.54 -12.20
N SER A 190 5.33 -16.63 -11.75
CA SER A 190 5.86 -17.73 -10.94
C SER A 190 5.17 -17.81 -9.58
N SER A 191 4.93 -16.68 -8.91
CA SER A 191 4.26 -16.63 -7.61
C SER A 191 2.82 -17.15 -7.64
N PHE A 192 2.18 -17.05 -8.81
CA PHE A 192 0.81 -17.52 -9.06
C PHE A 192 0.73 -18.72 -10.01
N TYR A 193 1.83 -19.41 -10.30
CA TYR A 193 1.88 -20.47 -11.33
C TYR A 193 0.79 -21.55 -11.14
N ARG A 194 0.63 -22.05 -9.90
CA ARG A 194 -0.41 -23.02 -9.52
C ARG A 194 -1.70 -22.39 -8.97
N ARG A 195 -1.79 -21.05 -9.03
CA ARG A 195 -2.82 -20.23 -8.35
C ARG A 195 -3.38 -19.16 -9.29
N LYS A 196 -3.48 -19.44 -10.59
CA LYS A 196 -3.95 -18.46 -11.59
C LYS A 196 -5.40 -18.02 -11.34
N ASP A 197 -6.25 -18.91 -10.82
CA ASP A 197 -7.62 -18.58 -10.44
C ASP A 197 -7.67 -17.56 -9.30
N ILE A 198 -6.75 -17.67 -8.34
CA ILE A 198 -6.60 -16.71 -7.25
C ILE A 198 -6.14 -15.36 -7.80
N LEU A 199 -5.15 -15.33 -8.70
CA LEU A 199 -4.70 -14.09 -9.33
C LEU A 199 -5.83 -13.39 -10.10
N LYS A 200 -6.63 -14.17 -10.84
CA LYS A 200 -7.80 -13.67 -11.57
C LYS A 200 -8.84 -13.05 -10.63
N LYS A 201 -8.99 -13.59 -9.43
CA LYS A 201 -9.92 -13.07 -8.43
C LYS A 201 -9.43 -11.80 -7.76
N ILE A 202 -8.13 -11.71 -7.49
CA ILE A 202 -7.48 -10.56 -6.85
C ILE A 202 -7.43 -9.34 -7.80
N LEU A 203 -7.12 -9.56 -9.07
CA LEU A 203 -6.92 -8.47 -10.03
C LEU A 203 -8.24 -7.98 -10.62
N SER A 204 -8.40 -6.66 -10.70
CA SER A 204 -9.42 -6.04 -11.55
C SER A 204 -9.28 -6.48 -13.01
N GLU A 205 -10.35 -6.43 -13.79
CA GLU A 205 -10.31 -6.79 -15.22
C GLU A 205 -9.24 -6.00 -15.99
N LYS A 206 -9.11 -4.71 -15.68
CA LYS A 206 -8.07 -3.83 -16.22
C LYS A 206 -6.66 -4.36 -15.90
N ASN A 207 -6.39 -4.73 -14.65
CA ASN A 207 -5.07 -5.21 -14.24
C ASN A 207 -4.76 -6.59 -14.81
N GLN A 208 -5.78 -7.45 -15.00
CA GLN A 208 -5.63 -8.71 -15.72
C GLN A 208 -5.21 -8.48 -17.17
N GLU A 209 -5.78 -7.48 -17.85
CA GLU A 209 -5.40 -7.13 -19.22
C GLU A 209 -3.94 -6.66 -19.29
N ILE A 210 -3.51 -5.79 -18.37
CA ILE A 210 -2.12 -5.35 -18.25
C ILE A 210 -1.20 -6.57 -18.11
N PHE A 211 -1.49 -7.44 -17.15
CA PHE A 211 -0.66 -8.62 -16.90
C PHE A 211 -0.56 -9.55 -18.11
N ARG A 212 -1.68 -9.79 -18.82
CA ARG A 212 -1.67 -10.60 -20.06
C ARG A 212 -0.83 -9.99 -21.17
N LYS A 213 -0.87 -8.66 -21.35
CA LYS A 213 -0.04 -7.97 -22.36
C LYS A 213 1.44 -8.15 -22.05
N GLN A 214 1.83 -8.02 -20.79
CA GLN A 214 3.21 -8.18 -20.36
C GLN A 214 3.71 -9.62 -20.49
N LEU A 215 2.85 -10.63 -20.30
CA LEU A 215 3.20 -12.03 -20.54
C LEU A 215 3.44 -12.37 -22.01
N ILE A 216 2.87 -11.60 -22.95
CA ILE A 216 3.06 -11.81 -24.40
C ILE A 216 4.31 -11.06 -24.89
N ALA A 217 4.64 -9.93 -24.25
CA ALA A 217 5.77 -9.09 -24.62
C ALA A 217 7.14 -9.64 -24.16
N ASN A 218 7.14 -10.47 -23.11
CA ASN A 218 8.32 -11.20 -22.60
C ASN A 218 8.44 -12.59 -23.25
#